data_AF-A0A7J4LB29-F1
#
_entry.id   AF-A0A7J4LB29-F1
#
_cell.length_a   1.000
_cell.length_b   1.000
_cell.length_c   1.000
_cell.angle_alpha   90.00
_cell.angle_beta   90.00
_cell.angle_gamma   90.00
#
_symmetry.space_group_name_H-M   'P 1'
#
loop_
_entity.id
_entity.type
_entity.pdbx_description
1 polymer ?
#
loop_
_entity_poly.entity_id
_entity_poly.type
_entity_poly.pdbx_seq_one_letter_code
_entity_poly.pdbx_strand_id
1 'polypeptide(L)'
;MVETQRRCDFSLSIKGDTRLIELLYKSLAAETDDYPADRSRVEMNANLDEGCLQLDITSGNIVSLRANINTWLRLIKVVDDISKIF
;
A
#
# COMPACT_ATOMS: atom_id res chain seq x y z
N MET A 1 -29.96 -5.19 -16.27
CA MET A 1 -28.65 -5.87 -16.25
C MET A 1 -27.78 -5.12 -15.27
N VAL A 2 -27.49 -5.70 -14.11
CA VAL A 2 -26.58 -5.09 -13.13
C VAL A 2 -25.18 -5.35 -13.68
N GLU A 3 -24.47 -4.29 -14.11
CA GLU A 3 -23.06 -4.41 -14.44
C GLU A 3 -22.33 -4.92 -13.18
N THR A 4 -21.83 -6.14 -13.24
CA THR A 4 -20.91 -6.65 -12.24
C THR A 4 -19.66 -5.78 -12.31
N GLN A 5 -19.61 -4.76 -11.46
CA GLN A 5 -18.50 -3.83 -11.40
C GLN A 5 -17.21 -4.62 -11.15
N ARG A 6 -16.35 -4.73 -12.18
CA ARG A 6 -15.11 -5.52 -12.09
C ARG A 6 -14.20 -4.88 -11.06
N ARG A 7 -14.11 -5.53 -9.91
CA ARG A 7 -13.11 -5.27 -8.88
C ARG A 7 -11.72 -5.39 -9.52
N CYS A 8 -10.88 -4.40 -9.26
CA CYS A 8 -9.53 -4.29 -9.80
C CYS A 8 -8.54 -4.40 -8.65
N ASP A 9 -7.51 -5.21 -8.82
CA ASP A 9 -6.53 -5.53 -7.78
C ASP A 9 -5.12 -5.15 -8.23
N PHE A 10 -4.28 -4.80 -7.25
CA PHE A 10 -2.87 -4.49 -7.42
C PHE A 10 -2.10 -5.01 -6.21
N SER A 11 -0.95 -5.63 -6.46
CA SER A 11 -0.07 -6.17 -5.44
C SER A 11 1.36 -5.68 -5.68
N LEU A 12 2.00 -5.19 -4.63
CA LEU A 12 3.38 -4.72 -4.64
C LEU A 12 4.16 -5.39 -3.50
N SER A 13 5.30 -5.96 -3.83
CA SER A 13 6.27 -6.47 -2.87
C SER A 13 7.52 -5.59 -2.90
N ILE A 14 7.90 -5.06 -1.75
CA ILE A 14 9.09 -4.23 -1.56
C ILE A 14 10.09 -5.02 -0.73
N LYS A 15 11.31 -5.16 -1.26
CA LYS A 15 12.44 -5.75 -0.54
C LYS A 15 13.39 -4.67 -0.05
N GLY A 16 13.88 -4.82 1.17
CA GLY A 16 14.80 -3.89 1.79
C GLY A 16 15.43 -4.49 3.04
N ASP A 17 16.33 -3.74 3.67
CA ASP A 17 16.78 -4.12 5.01
C ASP A 17 15.64 -4.02 6.03
N THR A 18 15.79 -4.72 7.15
CA THR A 18 14.76 -4.78 8.20
C THR A 18 14.39 -3.40 8.75
N ARG A 19 15.33 -2.44 8.81
CA ARG A 19 15.07 -1.09 9.34
C ARG A 19 14.15 -0.31 8.39
N LEU A 20 14.40 -0.37 7.08
CA LEU A 20 13.55 0.26 6.08
C LEU A 20 12.14 -0.34 6.06
N ILE A 21 12.03 -1.67 6.09
CA ILE A 21 10.74 -2.37 6.08
C ILE A 21 9.93 -2.05 7.33
N GLU A 22 10.58 -2.05 8.50
CA GLU A 22 9.95 -1.68 9.76
C GLU A 22 9.47 -0.22 9.73
N LEU A 23 10.29 0.70 9.20
CA LEU A 23 9.93 2.11 9.10
C LEU A 23 8.73 2.32 8.15
N LEU A 24 8.74 1.68 6.98
CA LEU A 24 7.62 1.72 6.04
C LEU A 24 6.33 1.21 6.67
N TYR A 25 6.37 0.03 7.30
CA TYR A 25 5.19 -0.56 7.92
C TYR A 25 4.62 0.34 9.02
N LYS A 26 5.45 0.78 9.97
CA LYS A 26 4.99 1.61 11.10
C LYS A 26 4.48 2.98 10.65
N SER A 27 5.11 3.58 9.64
CA SER A 27 4.72 4.92 9.17
C SER A 27 3.43 4.91 8.37
N LEU A 28 3.13 3.81 7.67
CA LEU A 28 2.01 3.74 6.73
C LEU A 28 0.80 2.95 7.26
N ALA A 29 0.96 2.16 8.33
CA ALA A 29 -0.14 1.36 8.88
C ALA A 29 -1.31 2.22 9.39
N ALA A 30 -1.05 3.45 9.87
CA ALA A 30 -2.13 4.36 10.27
C ALA A 30 -3.02 4.79 9.08
N GLU A 31 -2.48 4.79 7.87
CA GLU A 31 -3.20 5.21 6.65
C GLU A 31 -4.10 4.10 6.08
N THR A 32 -3.99 2.85 6.57
CA THR A 32 -4.85 1.74 6.14
C THR A 32 -6.22 1.73 6.83
N ASP A 33 -6.35 2.38 7.99
CA ASP A 33 -7.54 2.27 8.85
C ASP A 33 -8.66 3.28 8.50
N ASP A 34 -8.38 4.28 7.66
CA ASP A 34 -9.23 5.47 7.50
C ASP A 34 -10.13 5.47 6.24
N TYR A 35 -10.18 4.36 5.48
CA TYR A 35 -10.98 4.28 4.25
C TYR A 35 -12.34 3.61 4.44
N PRO A 36 -13.46 4.23 3.98
CA PRO A 36 -14.75 3.55 3.90
C PRO A 36 -14.62 2.28 3.04
N ALA A 37 -14.89 1.12 3.65
CA ALA A 37 -14.67 -0.22 3.09
C ALA A 37 -15.35 -0.47 1.72
N ASP A 38 -16.31 0.38 1.33
CA ASP A 38 -17.18 0.15 0.18
C ASP A 38 -16.57 0.54 -1.18
N ARG A 39 -15.45 1.28 -1.24
CA ARG A 39 -14.88 1.76 -2.52
C ARG A 39 -13.48 1.28 -2.84
N SER A 40 -12.64 1.13 -1.82
CA SER A 40 -11.29 0.61 -1.93
C SER A 40 -10.83 0.00 -0.61
N ARG A 41 -10.00 -1.03 -0.71
CA ARG A 41 -9.39 -1.71 0.43
C ARG A 41 -7.89 -1.72 0.23
N VAL A 42 -7.14 -1.42 1.27
CA VAL A 42 -5.69 -1.52 1.28
C VAL A 42 -5.28 -2.41 2.43
N GLU A 43 -4.45 -3.40 2.15
CA GLU A 43 -3.88 -4.30 3.13
C GLU A 43 -2.36 -4.20 3.05
N MET A 44 -1.71 -4.14 4.21
CA MET A 44 -0.26 -4.04 4.29
C MET A 44 0.25 -5.04 5.32
N ASN A 45 1.24 -5.83 4.94
CA ASN A 45 1.87 -6.84 5.78
C ASN A 45 3.38 -6.73 5.69
N ALA A 46 4.09 -6.85 6.81
CA ALA A 46 5.54 -6.85 6.85
C ALA A 46 6.07 -8.19 7.35
N ASN A 47 7.08 -8.72 6.67
CA ASN A 47 7.91 -9.82 7.14
C ASN A 47 9.32 -9.29 7.39
N LEU A 48 9.65 -9.02 8.66
CA LEU A 48 10.92 -8.42 9.07
C LEU A 48 12.10 -9.39 8.91
N ASP A 49 11.85 -10.69 9.05
CA ASP A 49 12.86 -11.74 8.89
C ASP A 49 13.27 -11.91 7.42
N GLU A 50 12.33 -11.72 6.50
CA GLU A 50 12.57 -11.77 5.05
C GLU A 50 12.92 -10.42 4.42
N GLY A 51 12.89 -9.34 5.20
CA GLY A 51 13.12 -7.98 4.68
C GLY A 51 12.11 -7.61 3.60
N CYS A 52 10.83 -7.91 3.83
CA CYS A 52 9.77 -7.76 2.83
C CYS A 52 8.54 -7.01 3.37
N LEU A 53 8.01 -6.08 2.57
CA LEU A 53 6.71 -5.45 2.77
C LEU A 53 5.79 -5.81 1.60
N GLN A 54 4.61 -6.32 1.91
CA GLN A 54 3.55 -6.58 0.95
C GLN A 54 2.46 -5.51 1.09
N LEU A 55 2.06 -4.93 -0.05
CA LEU A 55 0.96 -3.99 -0.17
C LEU A 55 -0.03 -4.49 -1.21
N ASP A 56 -1.28 -4.69 -0.79
CA ASP A 56 -2.38 -5.11 -1.67
C ASP A 56 -3.45 -4.03 -1.69
N ILE A 57 -3.83 -3.59 -2.89
CA ILE A 57 -4.84 -2.56 -3.12
C ILE A 57 -5.92 -3.13 -3.99
N THR A 58 -7.15 -3.06 -3.50
CA THR A 58 -8.34 -3.41 -4.26
C THR A 58 -9.25 -2.20 -4.42
N SER A 59 -9.86 -2.02 -5.59
CA SER A 59 -10.80 -0.92 -5.88
C SER A 59 -11.94 -1.35 -6.80
N GLY A 60 -13.07 -0.64 -6.73
CA GLY A 60 -14.24 -0.93 -7.57
C GLY A 60 -14.09 -0.55 -9.06
N ASN A 61 -13.06 0.20 -9.44
CA ASN A 61 -12.77 0.51 -10.84
C ASN A 61 -11.29 0.89 -11.02
N ILE A 62 -10.83 0.90 -12.27
CA ILE A 62 -9.43 1.17 -12.63
C ILE A 62 -8.97 2.61 -12.31
N VAL A 63 -9.87 3.59 -12.37
CA VAL A 63 -9.53 5.00 -12.08
C VAL A 63 -9.24 5.18 -10.59
N SER A 64 -10.11 4.63 -9.73
CA SER A 64 -9.91 4.55 -8.28
C SER A 64 -8.67 3.75 -7.91
N LEU A 65 -8.43 2.61 -8.57
CA LEU A 65 -7.23 1.81 -8.34
C LEU A 65 -5.97 2.64 -8.62
N ARG A 66 -5.91 3.30 -9.78
CA ARG A 66 -4.77 4.17 -10.16
C ARG A 66 -4.56 5.30 -9.17
N ALA A 67 -5.63 5.94 -8.68
CA ALA A 67 -5.53 6.99 -7.69
C ALA A 67 -4.95 6.48 -6.36
N ASN A 68 -5.41 5.31 -5.89
CA ASN A 68 -4.85 4.65 -4.72
C ASN A 68 -3.38 4.28 -4.91
N ILE A 69 -3.03 3.55 -5.98
CA ILE A 69 -1.64 3.18 -6.30
C ILE A 69 -0.73 4.41 -6.26
N ASN A 70 -1.12 5.49 -6.93
CA ASN A 70 -0.31 6.71 -6.98
C ASN A 70 -0.15 7.38 -5.60
N THR A 71 -1.13 7.27 -4.73
CA THR A 71 -1.06 7.82 -3.37
C THR A 71 -0.08 7.00 -2.54
N TRP A 72 -0.26 5.69 -2.52
CA TRP A 72 0.57 4.76 -1.75
C TRP A 72 2.04 4.78 -2.21
N LEU A 73 2.30 4.78 -3.51
CA LEU A 73 3.67 4.88 -4.04
C LEU A 73 4.36 6.18 -3.63
N ARG A 74 3.63 7.30 -3.54
CA ARG A 74 4.20 8.56 -3.06
C ARG A 74 4.52 8.52 -1.57
N LEU A 75 3.62 7.97 -0.75
CA LEU A 75 3.86 7.83 0.68
C LEU A 75 5.07 6.93 0.96
N ILE A 76 5.16 5.77 0.29
CA ILE A 76 6.32 4.88 0.33
C ILE A 76 7.59 5.65 -0.04
N LYS A 77 7.54 6.45 -1.11
CA LYS A 77 8.71 7.21 -1.57
C LYS A 77 9.16 8.24 -0.55
N VAL A 78 8.23 8.95 0.10
CA VAL A 78 8.53 9.90 1.17
C VAL A 78 9.23 9.21 2.35
N VAL A 79 8.76 8.03 2.76
CA VAL A 79 9.39 7.27 3.85
C VAL A 79 10.79 6.80 3.47
N ASP A 80 10.98 6.27 2.25
CA ASP A 80 12.30 5.89 1.70
C ASP A 80 13.26 7.07 1.58
N ASP A 81 12.76 8.26 1.28
CA ASP A 81 13.59 9.47 1.23
C ASP A 81 13.97 9.93 2.65
N ILE A 82 13.05 9.90 3.61
CA ILE A 82 13.33 10.20 5.03
C ILE A 82 14.35 9.20 5.61
N SER A 83 14.26 7.91 5.26
CA SER A 83 15.18 6.89 5.75
C SER A 83 16.62 7.09 5.28
N LYS A 84 16.87 7.92 4.27
CA LYS A 84 18.20 8.26 3.73
C LYS A 84 18.78 9.53 4.32
N ILE A 85 17.99 10.29 5.07
CA ILE A 85 18.44 11.51 5.76
C ILE A 85 19.11 11.16 7.11
N PHE A 86 18.77 10.01 7.70
CA PHE A 86 19.25 9.51 9.00
C PHE A 86 19.86 8.10 8.89
#